data_AF-A0A238ZLA1-F1
#
_entry.id   AF-A0A238ZLA1-F1
#
_cell.length_a   1.000
_cell.length_b   1.000
_cell.length_c   1.000
_cell.angle_alpha   90.00
_cell.angle_beta   90.00
_cell.angle_gamma   90.00
#
_symmetry.space_group_name_H-M   'P 1'
#
loop_
_entity.id
_entity.type
_entity.pdbx_description
1 polymer ?
#
loop_
_entity_poly.entity_id
_entity_poly.type
_entity_poly.pdbx_seq_one_letter_code
_entity_poly.pdbx_strand_id
1 'polypeptide(L)'
;MNILTRHFNYILVGSICIIIDVNISNATNGKGLNLDLINDFLGASLIFVGVRYLLLNTTSTSQQYYSYLKTALYAASISIYFGALDFFVFPQPSWFIILNMFLQLFVIYGAIAFCKAMFILTDHAEDFENRNRWKTAQSLIIYLTFIPYTLILINSIFELTESNMYIDLSARWALYIILLLSIPFIYFIWVLYKTKQHIKQV
;
A
#
# COMPACT_ATOMS: atom_id res chain seq x y z
N MET A 1 0.66 -3.37 -28.17
CA MET A 1 0.21 -3.26 -26.76
C MET A 1 1.20 -2.36 -26.04
N ASN A 2 0.76 -1.17 -25.64
CA ASN A 2 1.62 -0.13 -25.08
C ASN A 2 2.38 -0.68 -23.85
N ILE A 3 3.71 -0.53 -23.83
CA ILE A 3 4.60 -1.05 -22.78
C ILE A 3 4.15 -0.57 -21.40
N LEU A 4 3.68 0.68 -21.33
CA LEU A 4 3.16 1.30 -20.11
C LEU A 4 1.94 0.55 -19.55
N THR A 5 1.01 0.11 -20.39
CA THR A 5 -0.19 -0.65 -19.98
C THR A 5 0.19 -1.97 -19.31
N ARG A 6 1.28 -2.63 -19.73
CA ARG A 6 1.80 -3.85 -19.08
C ARG A 6 2.28 -3.55 -17.67
N HIS A 7 2.93 -2.42 -17.45
CA HIS A 7 3.45 -2.07 -16.13
C HIS A 7 2.32 -1.78 -15.14
N PHE A 8 1.28 -1.07 -15.59
CA PHE A 8 0.05 -0.88 -14.81
C PHE A 8 -0.68 -2.20 -14.51
N ASN A 9 -0.59 -3.22 -15.37
CA ASN A 9 -1.17 -4.54 -15.06
C ASN A 9 -0.49 -5.17 -13.85
N TYR A 10 0.84 -5.09 -13.74
CA TYR A 10 1.54 -5.65 -12.59
C TYR A 10 1.10 -4.97 -11.30
N ILE A 11 0.99 -3.65 -11.30
CA ILE A 11 0.53 -2.90 -10.13
C ILE A 11 -0.92 -3.25 -9.80
N LEU A 12 -1.81 -3.27 -10.79
CA LEU A 12 -3.23 -3.57 -10.60
C LEU A 12 -3.46 -4.99 -10.09
N VAL A 13 -2.83 -5.99 -10.72
CA VAL A 13 -2.95 -7.40 -10.28
C VAL A 13 -2.33 -7.55 -8.89
N GLY A 14 -1.16 -6.94 -8.66
CA GLY A 14 -0.51 -6.98 -7.35
C GLY A 14 -1.35 -6.34 -6.24
N SER A 15 -2.02 -5.21 -6.51
CA SER A 15 -2.94 -4.59 -5.55
C SER A 15 -4.18 -5.46 -5.27
N ILE A 16 -4.71 -6.14 -6.29
CA ILE A 16 -5.83 -7.08 -6.11
C ILE A 16 -5.40 -8.28 -5.28
N CYS A 17 -4.20 -8.82 -5.55
CA CYS A 17 -3.61 -9.91 -4.77
C CYS A 17 -3.58 -9.56 -3.27
N ILE A 18 -3.08 -8.38 -2.90
CA ILE A 18 -3.00 -7.95 -1.50
C ILE A 18 -4.39 -7.74 -0.85
N ILE A 19 -5.42 -7.39 -1.63
CA ILE A 19 -6.76 -7.11 -1.07
C ILE A 19 -7.60 -8.38 -0.94
N ILE A 20 -7.48 -9.30 -1.90
CA ILE A 20 -8.22 -10.55 -1.89
C ILE A 20 -7.44 -11.53 -1.02
N ASP A 21 -7.58 -11.37 0.28
CA ASP A 21 -6.93 -12.21 1.25
C ASP A 21 -7.65 -13.58 1.35
N VAL A 22 -6.92 -14.69 1.21
CA VAL A 22 -7.47 -16.05 1.31
C VAL A 22 -6.68 -16.80 2.37
N ASN A 23 -7.10 -16.56 3.61
CA ASN A 23 -6.48 -17.11 4.80
C ASN A 23 -6.79 -18.61 4.94
N ILE A 24 -5.80 -19.45 4.63
CA ILE A 24 -5.81 -20.88 5.02
C ILE A 24 -4.64 -21.09 5.97
N SER A 25 -4.92 -21.05 7.27
CA SER A 25 -3.93 -21.33 8.31
C SER A 25 -4.10 -22.75 8.85
N ASN A 26 -3.02 -23.54 8.82
CA ASN A 26 -2.91 -24.79 9.57
C ASN A 26 -1.87 -24.55 10.68
N ALA A 27 -2.30 -24.01 11.80
CA ALA A 27 -1.46 -23.83 12.98
C ALA A 27 -1.66 -25.02 13.94
N THR A 28 -0.64 -25.88 14.07
CA THR A 28 -0.58 -26.91 15.11
C THR A 28 0.42 -26.49 16.18
N ASN A 29 -0.05 -26.27 17.41
CA ASN A 29 0.79 -25.91 18.57
C ASN A 29 1.62 -24.62 18.42
N GLY A 30 1.06 -23.57 17.81
CA GLY A 30 1.72 -22.26 17.70
C GLY A 30 2.91 -22.21 16.72
N LYS A 31 3.14 -23.30 15.99
CA LYS A 31 4.07 -23.38 14.86
C LYS A 31 3.29 -23.87 13.65
N GLY A 32 3.32 -23.11 12.56
CA GLY A 32 2.55 -23.45 11.37
C GLY A 32 2.96 -22.61 10.18
N LEU A 33 2.49 -23.02 9.02
CA LEU A 33 2.59 -22.28 7.77
C LEU A 33 1.24 -21.63 7.52
N ASN A 34 1.22 -20.32 7.28
CA ASN A 34 0.02 -19.61 6.84
C ASN A 34 0.05 -19.52 5.31
N LEU A 35 -1.00 -19.95 4.59
CA LEU A 35 -0.99 -19.88 3.11
C LEU A 35 -1.45 -18.52 2.56
N ASP A 36 -1.94 -17.64 3.44
CA ASP A 36 -2.25 -16.22 3.19
C ASP A 36 -1.08 -15.46 2.54
N LEU A 37 0.12 -15.91 2.90
CA LEU A 37 1.42 -15.32 2.62
C LEU A 37 1.83 -15.29 1.16
N ILE A 38 1.37 -16.28 0.39
CA ILE A 38 1.74 -16.35 -1.03
C ILE A 38 1.15 -15.15 -1.76
N ASN A 39 -0.03 -14.69 -1.33
CA ASN A 39 -0.73 -13.63 -2.02
C ASN A 39 -0.10 -12.26 -1.74
N ASP A 40 0.25 -11.98 -0.50
CA ASP A 40 0.87 -10.69 -0.12
C ASP A 40 2.30 -10.56 -0.65
N PHE A 41 3.11 -11.60 -0.53
CA PHE A 41 4.47 -11.59 -1.07
C PHE A 41 4.47 -11.45 -2.60
N LEU A 42 3.63 -12.23 -3.31
CA LEU A 42 3.51 -12.11 -4.76
C LEU A 42 2.91 -10.78 -5.16
N GLY A 43 1.88 -10.31 -4.46
CA GLY A 43 1.23 -9.03 -4.72
C GLY A 43 2.20 -7.86 -4.59
N ALA A 44 2.96 -7.80 -3.49
CA ALA A 44 4.01 -6.81 -3.28
C ALA A 44 5.13 -6.91 -4.34
N SER A 45 5.52 -8.13 -4.72
CA SER A 45 6.51 -8.37 -5.77
C SER A 45 6.04 -7.86 -7.13
N LEU A 46 4.78 -8.07 -7.49
CA LEU A 46 4.18 -7.55 -8.73
C LEU A 46 4.13 -6.02 -8.71
N ILE A 47 3.74 -5.40 -7.59
CA ILE A 47 3.77 -3.94 -7.45
C ILE A 47 5.19 -3.41 -7.62
N PHE A 48 6.18 -4.00 -6.95
CA PHE A 48 7.58 -3.62 -7.07
C PHE A 48 8.06 -3.68 -8.53
N VAL A 49 7.79 -4.78 -9.21
CA VAL A 49 8.14 -4.97 -10.63
C VAL A 49 7.46 -3.90 -11.50
N GLY A 50 6.16 -3.66 -11.28
CA GLY A 50 5.39 -2.64 -12.01
C GLY A 50 5.95 -1.23 -11.81
N VAL A 51 6.22 -0.83 -10.56
CA VAL A 51 6.79 0.48 -10.22
C VAL A 51 8.21 0.62 -10.81
N ARG A 52 9.04 -0.42 -10.70
CA ARG A 52 10.39 -0.42 -11.28
C ARG A 52 10.34 -0.22 -12.79
N TYR A 53 9.44 -0.89 -13.48
CA TYR A 53 9.29 -0.72 -14.93
C TYR A 53 8.71 0.63 -15.31
N LEU A 54 7.81 1.23 -14.52
CA LEU A 54 7.39 2.61 -14.72
C LEU A 54 8.57 3.57 -14.60
N LEU A 55 9.41 3.40 -13.57
CA LEU A 55 10.58 4.23 -13.33
C LEU A 55 11.59 4.18 -14.49
N LEU A 56 11.79 3.02 -15.10
CA LEU A 56 12.77 2.83 -16.18
C LEU A 56 12.27 3.26 -17.57
N ASN A 57 10.97 3.18 -17.82
CA ASN A 57 10.42 3.32 -19.18
C ASN A 57 9.55 4.56 -19.39
N THR A 58 9.29 5.35 -18.33
CA THR A 58 8.53 6.60 -18.49
C THR A 58 9.49 7.72 -18.85
N THR A 59 9.21 8.45 -19.94
CA THR A 59 10.03 9.57 -20.42
C THR A 59 9.65 10.91 -19.81
N SER A 60 8.98 10.92 -18.64
CA SER A 60 8.59 12.17 -17.97
C SER A 60 9.85 12.97 -17.62
N THR A 61 9.79 14.30 -17.77
CA THR A 61 10.92 15.21 -17.60
C THR A 61 11.05 15.75 -16.18
N SER A 62 10.07 15.50 -15.30
CA SER A 62 10.10 16.04 -13.94
C SER A 62 10.93 15.19 -12.99
N GLN A 63 11.99 15.76 -12.41
CA GLN A 63 12.79 15.13 -11.36
C GLN A 63 11.92 14.71 -10.14
N GLN A 64 10.85 15.45 -9.87
CA GLN A 64 9.93 15.15 -8.78
C GLN A 64 9.18 13.84 -9.01
N TYR A 65 8.78 13.55 -10.26
CA TYR A 65 8.14 12.29 -10.63
C TYR A 65 9.04 11.08 -10.29
N TYR A 66 10.31 11.12 -10.71
CA TYR A 66 11.26 10.05 -10.42
C TYR A 66 11.54 9.90 -8.92
N SER A 67 11.62 11.01 -8.18
CA SER A 67 11.81 10.98 -6.73
C SER A 67 10.64 10.26 -6.05
N TYR A 68 9.40 10.61 -6.39
CA TYR A 68 8.21 9.97 -5.82
C TYR A 68 8.09 8.49 -6.22
N LEU A 69 8.41 8.13 -7.46
CA LEU A 69 8.45 6.71 -7.86
C LEU A 69 9.54 5.92 -7.14
N LYS A 70 10.73 6.50 -6.91
CA LYS A 70 11.79 5.84 -6.13
C LYS A 70 11.34 5.58 -4.70
N THR A 71 10.68 6.55 -4.07
CA THR A 71 10.08 6.36 -2.74
C THR A 71 9.05 5.23 -2.75
N ALA A 72 8.16 5.20 -3.74
CA ALA A 72 7.19 4.12 -3.89
C ALA A 72 7.87 2.76 -4.12
N LEU A 73 8.99 2.71 -4.83
CA LEU A 73 9.76 1.49 -5.06
C LEU A 73 10.40 0.96 -3.78
N TYR A 74 10.99 1.84 -2.95
CA TYR A 74 11.53 1.46 -1.65
C TYR A 74 10.42 0.96 -0.71
N ALA A 75 9.27 1.64 -0.70
CA ALA A 75 8.11 1.19 0.05
C ALA A 75 7.63 -0.19 -0.40
N ALA A 76 7.54 -0.44 -1.71
CA ALA A 76 7.20 -1.76 -2.24
C ALA A 76 8.23 -2.84 -1.84
N SER A 77 9.51 -2.49 -1.76
CA SER A 77 10.56 -3.40 -1.27
C SER A 77 10.34 -3.78 0.20
N ILE A 78 9.91 -2.82 1.02
CA ILE A 78 9.56 -3.04 2.43
C ILE A 78 8.28 -3.89 2.53
N SER A 79 7.30 -3.68 1.66
CA SER A 79 6.11 -4.56 1.60
C SER A 79 6.46 -6.00 1.24
N ILE A 80 7.44 -6.23 0.35
CA ILE A 80 7.95 -7.59 0.08
C ILE A 80 8.58 -8.18 1.34
N TYR A 81 9.36 -7.39 2.09
CA TYR A 81 9.93 -7.82 3.36
C TYR A 81 8.86 -8.19 4.38
N PHE A 82 7.77 -7.42 4.51
CA PHE A 82 6.65 -7.78 5.38
C PHE A 82 5.99 -9.09 4.95
N GLY A 83 5.65 -9.22 3.67
CA GLY A 83 5.11 -10.47 3.15
C GLY A 83 6.05 -11.66 3.37
N ALA A 84 7.38 -11.44 3.37
CA ALA A 84 8.37 -12.46 3.69
C ALA A 84 8.51 -12.75 5.20
N LEU A 85 8.35 -11.75 6.06
CA LEU A 85 8.38 -11.92 7.51
C LEU A 85 7.19 -12.74 8.02
N ASP A 86 6.03 -12.54 7.41
CA ASP A 86 4.79 -13.21 7.83
C ASP A 86 4.86 -14.74 7.64
N PHE A 87 5.87 -15.27 6.91
CA PHE A 87 6.23 -16.70 6.86
C PHE A 87 6.68 -17.29 8.19
N PHE A 88 7.08 -16.44 9.14
CA PHE A 88 7.66 -16.89 10.39
C PHE A 88 6.75 -16.49 11.54
N VAL A 89 6.09 -17.48 12.15
CA VAL A 89 5.34 -17.29 13.39
C VAL A 89 6.31 -17.43 14.57
N PHE A 90 6.75 -16.31 15.14
CA PHE A 90 7.59 -16.27 16.33
C PHE A 90 7.22 -15.09 17.24
N PRO A 91 7.46 -15.19 18.56
CA PRO A 91 7.26 -14.08 19.46
C PRO A 91 8.19 -12.92 19.08
N GLN A 92 7.59 -11.78 18.74
CA GLN A 92 8.33 -10.57 18.38
C GLN A 92 8.59 -9.73 19.64
N PRO A 93 9.83 -9.27 19.89
CA PRO A 93 10.10 -8.37 21.00
C PRO A 93 9.43 -7.01 20.76
N SER A 94 9.06 -6.30 21.82
CA SER A 94 8.29 -5.03 21.75
C SER A 94 8.95 -3.97 20.86
N TRP A 95 10.28 -3.83 20.90
CA TRP A 95 11.00 -2.89 20.05
C TRP A 95 10.86 -3.21 18.55
N PHE A 96 10.72 -4.48 18.18
CA PHE A 96 10.55 -4.92 16.79
C PHE A 96 9.15 -4.58 16.29
N ILE A 97 8.14 -4.66 17.16
CA ILE A 97 6.76 -4.24 16.85
C ILE A 97 6.73 -2.74 16.49
N ILE A 98 7.38 -1.89 17.30
CA ILE A 98 7.48 -0.45 17.01
C ILE A 98 8.19 -0.20 15.68
N LEU A 99 9.30 -0.89 15.44
CA LEU A 99 10.05 -0.79 14.18
C LEU A 99 9.16 -1.16 12.99
N ASN A 100 8.41 -2.25 13.09
CA ASN A 100 7.45 -2.67 12.06
C ASN A 100 6.38 -1.60 11.85
N MET A 101 5.87 -0.96 12.91
CA MET A 101 4.91 0.13 12.75
C MET A 101 5.49 1.33 11.98
N PHE A 102 6.75 1.73 12.25
CA PHE A 102 7.41 2.78 11.47
C PHE A 102 7.61 2.39 9.99
N LEU A 103 8.04 1.16 9.74
CA LEU A 103 8.21 0.64 8.38
C LEU A 103 6.86 0.59 7.64
N GLN A 104 5.78 0.21 8.31
CA GLN A 104 4.42 0.21 7.74
C GLN A 104 3.93 1.63 7.44
N LEU A 105 4.23 2.60 8.32
CA LEU A 105 3.93 4.01 8.05
C LEU A 105 4.68 4.49 6.79
N PHE A 106 5.92 4.04 6.60
CA PHE A 106 6.68 4.31 5.39
C PHE A 106 6.06 3.66 4.14
N VAL A 107 5.50 2.44 4.26
CA VAL A 107 4.74 1.80 3.17
C VAL A 107 3.54 2.65 2.77
N ILE A 108 2.75 3.15 3.74
CA ILE A 108 1.61 4.04 3.48
C ILE A 108 2.08 5.35 2.82
N TYR A 109 3.20 5.92 3.29
CA TYR A 109 3.81 7.09 2.67
C TYR A 109 4.25 6.81 1.23
N GLY A 110 4.76 5.61 0.94
CA GLY A 110 5.05 5.15 -0.41
C GLY A 110 3.84 5.16 -1.34
N ALA A 111 2.66 4.74 -0.85
CA ALA A 111 1.42 4.84 -1.61
C ALA A 111 1.01 6.29 -1.90
N ILE A 112 1.18 7.20 -0.93
CA ILE A 112 0.97 8.65 -1.12
C ILE A 112 1.93 9.20 -2.18
N ALA A 113 3.22 8.83 -2.11
CA ALA A 113 4.22 9.23 -3.10
C ALA A 113 3.86 8.69 -4.49
N PHE A 114 3.40 7.44 -4.60
CA PHE A 114 2.92 6.87 -5.85
C PHE A 114 1.75 7.67 -6.43
N CYS A 115 0.74 8.03 -5.61
CA CYS A 115 -0.35 8.89 -6.06
C CYS A 115 0.14 10.25 -6.58
N LYS A 116 1.14 10.86 -5.94
CA LYS A 116 1.76 12.10 -6.43
C LYS A 116 2.51 11.91 -7.75
N ALA A 117 3.23 10.81 -7.91
CA ALA A 117 3.88 10.48 -9.17
C ALA A 117 2.85 10.33 -10.30
N MET A 118 1.74 9.61 -10.03
CA MET A 118 0.68 9.44 -11.01
C MET A 118 -0.05 10.75 -11.32
N PHE A 119 -0.26 11.62 -10.33
CA PHE A 119 -0.77 12.98 -10.55
C PHE A 119 0.10 13.73 -11.56
N ILE A 120 1.43 13.76 -11.35
CA ILE A 120 2.37 14.44 -12.26
C ILE A 120 2.34 13.82 -13.66
N LEU A 121 2.25 12.49 -13.74
CA LEU A 121 2.17 11.76 -15.01
C LEU A 121 0.91 12.15 -15.79
N THR A 122 -0.25 12.14 -15.14
CA THR A 122 -1.53 12.50 -15.76
C THR A 122 -1.62 13.98 -16.10
N ASP A 123 -0.97 14.84 -15.33
CA ASP A 123 -0.87 16.27 -15.61
C ASP A 123 -0.04 16.55 -16.87
N HIS A 124 1.09 15.86 -17.03
CA HIS A 124 1.89 15.92 -18.26
C HIS A 124 1.17 15.35 -19.49
N ALA A 125 0.27 14.40 -19.29
CA ALA A 125 -0.54 13.82 -20.36
C ALA A 125 -1.80 14.66 -20.67
N GLU A 126 -1.97 15.82 -20.01
CA GLU A 126 -3.16 16.68 -20.12
C GLU A 126 -4.49 15.96 -19.78
N ASP A 127 -4.40 14.86 -19.01
CA ASP A 127 -5.54 14.09 -18.54
C ASP A 127 -6.04 14.64 -17.21
N PHE A 128 -6.76 15.76 -17.31
CA PHE A 128 -7.27 16.48 -16.14
C PHE A 128 -8.25 15.66 -15.30
N GLU A 129 -8.96 14.71 -15.92
CA GLU A 129 -9.91 13.85 -15.21
C GLU A 129 -9.17 12.86 -14.31
N ASN A 130 -8.20 12.10 -14.84
CA ASN A 130 -7.42 11.16 -14.03
C ASN A 130 -6.52 11.89 -13.03
N ARG A 131 -6.02 13.09 -13.35
CA ARG A 131 -5.29 13.94 -12.39
C ARG A 131 -6.10 14.21 -11.12
N ASN A 132 -7.37 14.60 -11.28
CA ASN A 132 -8.25 14.85 -10.13
C ASN A 132 -8.55 13.58 -9.35
N ARG A 133 -8.71 12.44 -10.04
CA ARG A 133 -8.88 11.13 -9.40
C ARG A 133 -7.66 10.75 -8.53
N TRP A 134 -6.44 10.94 -9.02
CA TRP A 134 -5.23 10.68 -8.24
C TRP A 134 -5.10 11.59 -7.02
N LYS A 135 -5.49 12.86 -7.13
CA LYS A 135 -5.56 13.77 -5.99
C LYS A 135 -6.57 13.29 -4.94
N THR A 136 -7.74 12.83 -5.36
CA THR A 136 -8.74 12.24 -4.45
C THR A 136 -8.23 10.97 -3.80
N ALA A 137 -7.59 10.07 -4.56
CA ALA A 137 -7.00 8.84 -4.01
C ALA A 137 -5.94 9.16 -2.95
N GLN A 138 -5.08 10.15 -3.23
CA GLN A 138 -4.09 10.64 -2.27
C GLN A 138 -4.76 11.15 -0.98
N SER A 139 -5.79 11.98 -1.09
CA SER A 139 -6.53 12.51 0.06
C SER A 139 -7.17 11.39 0.89
N LEU A 140 -7.79 10.41 0.24
CA LEU A 140 -8.40 9.27 0.93
C LEU A 140 -7.35 8.46 1.70
N ILE A 141 -6.20 8.17 1.10
CA ILE A 141 -5.09 7.47 1.79
C ILE A 141 -4.58 8.30 2.98
N ILE A 142 -4.46 9.62 2.84
CA ILE A 142 -4.00 10.48 3.94
C ILE A 142 -5.00 10.45 5.12
N TYR A 143 -6.27 10.75 4.84
CA TYR A 143 -7.26 10.95 5.89
C TYR A 143 -7.79 9.65 6.50
N LEU A 144 -7.94 8.60 5.69
CA LEU A 144 -8.52 7.35 6.14
C LEU A 144 -7.48 6.29 6.49
N THR A 145 -6.20 6.45 6.10
CA THR A 145 -5.16 5.45 6.39
C THR A 145 -3.98 6.04 7.15
N PHE A 146 -3.31 7.07 6.61
CA PHE A 146 -2.08 7.60 7.19
C PHE A 146 -2.30 8.25 8.57
N ILE A 147 -3.29 9.13 8.70
CA ILE A 147 -3.58 9.80 9.98
C ILE A 147 -4.01 8.80 11.05
N PRO A 148 -5.01 7.91 10.82
CA PRO A 148 -5.39 6.90 11.80
C PRO A 148 -4.22 6.01 12.23
N TYR A 149 -3.41 5.55 11.27
CA TYR A 149 -2.25 4.69 11.57
C TYR A 149 -1.18 5.42 12.40
N THR A 150 -0.94 6.71 12.11
CA THR A 150 -0.03 7.54 12.90
C THR A 150 -0.51 7.70 14.35
N LEU A 151 -1.82 7.88 14.55
CA LEU A 151 -2.40 7.98 15.90
C LEU A 151 -2.24 6.66 16.67
N ILE A 152 -2.43 5.51 16.01
CA ILE A 152 -2.20 4.18 16.61
C ILE A 152 -0.72 4.03 17.02
N LEU A 153 0.21 4.35 16.13
CA LEU A 153 1.65 4.30 16.43
C LEU A 153 2.00 5.17 17.64
N ILE A 154 1.49 6.40 17.70
CA ILE A 154 1.71 7.31 18.84
C ILE A 154 1.16 6.69 20.13
N ASN A 155 -0.07 6.14 20.10
CA ASN A 155 -0.65 5.47 21.27
C ASN A 155 0.19 4.27 21.73
N SER A 156 0.67 3.43 20.81
CA SER A 156 1.52 2.28 21.15
C SER A 156 2.87 2.70 21.76
N ILE A 157 3.45 3.82 21.33
CA ILE A 157 4.65 4.39 21.98
C ILE A 157 4.33 4.84 23.41
N PHE A 158 3.17 5.46 23.61
CA PHE A 158 2.71 5.91 24.93
C PHE A 158 2.40 4.75 25.89
N GLU A 159 1.77 3.68 25.42
CA GLU A 159 1.50 2.48 26.21
C GLU A 159 2.79 1.83 26.73
N LEU A 160 3.86 1.84 25.92
CA LEU A 160 5.18 1.36 26.34
C LEU A 160 5.84 2.25 27.42
N THR A 161 5.35 3.47 27.60
CA THR A 161 5.80 4.42 28.63
C THR A 161 4.86 4.49 29.85
N GLU A 162 4.05 3.43 30.10
CA GLU A 162 3.14 3.28 31.25
C GLU A 162 1.98 4.30 31.33
N SER A 163 1.69 5.05 30.26
CA SER A 163 0.47 5.85 30.22
C SER A 163 -0.72 4.99 29.78
N ASN A 164 -1.62 4.68 30.72
CA ASN A 164 -2.86 3.94 30.47
C ASN A 164 -3.84 4.76 29.62
N MET A 165 -3.69 4.75 28.29
CA MET A 165 -4.77 5.11 27.37
C MET A 165 -5.43 3.83 26.86
N TYR A 166 -6.61 3.51 27.40
CA TYR A 166 -7.43 2.40 26.92
C TYR A 166 -8.38 2.89 25.84
N ILE A 167 -8.19 2.43 24.60
CA ILE A 167 -9.15 2.67 23.50
C ILE A 167 -10.01 1.41 23.36
N ASP A 168 -11.27 1.47 23.81
CA ASP A 168 -12.22 0.37 23.67
C ASP A 168 -12.72 0.25 22.22
N LEU A 169 -12.00 -0.52 21.41
CA LEU A 169 -12.45 -0.97 20.10
C LEU A 169 -13.29 -2.24 20.23
N SER A 170 -14.48 -2.11 20.82
CA SER A 170 -15.41 -3.23 20.89
C SER A 170 -15.69 -3.83 19.50
N ALA A 171 -15.89 -5.15 19.44
CA ALA A 171 -16.09 -5.91 18.19
C ALA A 171 -17.21 -5.37 17.28
N ARG A 172 -18.14 -4.56 17.82
CA ARG A 172 -19.21 -3.89 17.06
C ARG A 172 -18.68 -2.84 16.08
N TRP A 173 -17.59 -2.15 16.42
CA TRP A 173 -17.00 -1.12 15.57
C TRP A 173 -16.06 -1.68 14.50
N ALA A 174 -15.55 -2.90 14.69
CA ALA A 174 -14.59 -3.53 13.78
C ALA A 174 -15.11 -3.58 12.33
N LEU A 175 -16.37 -3.95 12.12
CA LEU A 175 -16.96 -4.02 10.77
C LEU A 175 -17.06 -2.64 10.10
N TYR A 176 -17.44 -1.59 10.84
CA TYR A 176 -17.49 -0.22 10.31
C TYR A 176 -16.09 0.31 9.98
N ILE A 177 -15.10 -0.01 10.81
CA ILE A 177 -13.70 0.36 10.59
C ILE A 177 -13.16 -0.34 9.35
N ILE A 178 -13.41 -1.65 9.19
CA ILE A 178 -13.00 -2.41 7.99
C ILE A 178 -13.62 -1.80 6.73
N LEU A 179 -14.92 -1.50 6.75
CA LEU A 179 -15.59 -0.86 5.61
C LEU A 179 -14.98 0.51 5.31
N LEU A 180 -14.77 1.36 6.32
CA LEU A 180 -14.17 2.69 6.15
C LEU A 180 -12.74 2.61 5.59
N LEU A 181 -11.93 1.68 6.10
CA LEU A 181 -10.56 1.46 5.65
C LEU A 181 -10.49 0.85 4.25
N SER A 182 -11.51 0.12 3.78
CA SER A 182 -11.55 -0.43 2.43
C SER A 182 -11.73 0.63 1.33
N ILE A 183 -12.34 1.78 1.65
CA ILE A 183 -12.63 2.88 0.72
C ILE A 183 -11.38 3.36 -0.05
N PRO A 184 -10.26 3.75 0.61
CA PRO A 184 -9.07 4.19 -0.10
C PRO A 184 -8.52 3.12 -1.05
N PHE A 185 -8.56 1.84 -0.68
CA PHE A 185 -8.05 0.74 -1.50
C PHE A 185 -8.90 0.47 -2.74
N ILE A 186 -10.22 0.39 -2.57
CA ILE A 186 -11.16 0.20 -3.68
C ILE A 186 -11.05 1.37 -4.66
N TYR A 187 -11.02 2.60 -4.13
CA TYR A 187 -10.88 3.79 -4.96
C TYR A 187 -9.52 3.80 -5.69
N PHE A 188 -8.43 3.44 -5.01
CA PHE A 188 -7.10 3.34 -5.61
C PHE A 188 -7.05 2.37 -6.80
N ILE A 189 -7.62 1.16 -6.65
CA ILE A 189 -7.73 0.19 -7.76
C ILE A 189 -8.55 0.77 -8.91
N TRP A 190 -9.68 1.40 -8.61
CA TRP A 190 -10.53 1.98 -9.63
C TRP A 190 -9.80 3.08 -10.42
N VAL A 191 -9.04 3.95 -9.75
CA VAL A 191 -8.24 4.99 -10.40
C VAL A 191 -7.10 4.40 -11.23
N LEU A 192 -6.41 3.38 -10.74
CA LEU A 192 -5.41 2.63 -11.51
C LEU A 192 -6.02 2.06 -12.80
N TYR A 193 -7.17 1.42 -12.68
CA TYR A 193 -7.89 0.86 -13.83
C TYR A 193 -8.27 1.93 -14.85
N LYS A 194 -8.81 3.07 -14.40
CA LYS A 194 -9.20 4.19 -15.28
C LYS A 194 -7.99 4.81 -15.99
N THR A 195 -6.89 5.02 -15.27
CA THR A 195 -5.64 5.54 -15.82
C THR A 195 -5.08 4.61 -16.89
N LYS A 196 -5.08 3.30 -16.62
CA LYS A 196 -4.67 2.27 -17.58
C LYS A 196 -5.53 2.28 -18.86
N GLN A 197 -6.85 2.43 -18.75
CA GLN A 197 -7.74 2.46 -19.91
C GLN A 197 -7.47 3.69 -20.78
N HIS A 198 -7.23 4.85 -20.17
CA HIS A 198 -6.87 6.06 -20.90
C HIS A 198 -5.53 5.91 -21.65
N ILE A 199 -4.49 5.40 -20.98
CA ILE A 199 -3.18 5.11 -21.59
C ILE A 199 -3.27 4.11 -22.77
N LYS A 200 -4.29 3.26 -22.80
CA LYS A 200 -4.49 2.30 -23.90
C LYS A 200 -5.09 2.96 -25.15
N GLN A 201 -5.80 4.08 -24.98
CA GLN A 201 -6.48 4.81 -26.06
C GLN A 201 -5.56 5.83 -26.75
N VAL A 202 -4.54 6.30 -26.04
CA VAL A 202 -3.45 7.16 -26.54
C VAL A 202 -2.32 6.30 -27.12
#